data_AF-A0A8T0G300-F1
#
_entry.id   AF-A0A8T0G300-F1
#
_cell.length_a   1.000
_cell.length_b   1.000
_cell.length_c   1.000
_cell.angle_alpha   90.00
_cell.angle_beta   90.00
_cell.angle_gamma   90.00
#
_symmetry.space_group_name_H-M   'P 1'
#
loop_
_entity.id
_entity.type
_entity.pdbx_description
1 polymer ?
#
loop_
_entity_poly.entity_id
_entity_poly.type
_entity_poly.pdbx_seq_one_letter_code
_entity_poly.pdbx_strand_id
1 'polypeptide(L)'
;MMNCSYLLETEYIPTMEEAVTALGELSIGLVILGGIVTTGIYCIYIEELIYLYRNWPVKFFLLKLGCLSIFPLVGSCFFLNLLIPRATEYTTNTVILSLPAPLVLFFWVVIGYASKERHLLERLEDKLIPLQGPPCCWFCLCCPKLPFSKQRFKVVKACIYQFFLTPVILFIIATVCSKYGVFKELKFVPDNAAPYLVGLNFASFFIGVYGLVIFMKTTSKLLHGFHIHGKFLSLQLQFILVRFHFFTFDTLGRLGFFPCHPPVSSLMTALYIRSALLLGEGFILSVVGRFFFLHAPPPHFVSVVDTTHSINQNA
;
A
#
# COMPACT_ATOMS: atom_id res chain seq x y z
N MET A 1 -4.96 -16.67 37.67
CA MET A 1 -5.55 -15.69 36.74
C MET A 1 -4.41 -15.02 36.00
N MET A 2 -4.36 -15.14 34.67
CA MET A 2 -3.37 -14.40 33.87
C MET A 2 -3.73 -12.90 33.94
N ASN A 3 -2.80 -12.08 34.42
CA ASN A 3 -2.99 -10.63 34.46
C ASN A 3 -2.72 -10.03 33.07
N CYS A 4 -3.44 -9.00 32.67
CA CYS A 4 -3.29 -8.35 31.36
C CYS A 4 -1.88 -7.78 31.16
N SER A 5 -1.25 -7.28 32.22
CA SER A 5 0.16 -6.84 32.20
C SER A 5 1.12 -7.99 31.87
N TYR A 6 0.87 -9.18 32.41
CA TYR A 6 1.66 -10.38 32.13
C TYR A 6 1.48 -10.87 30.68
N LEU A 7 0.26 -10.81 30.14
CA LEU A 7 -0.02 -11.17 28.74
C LEU A 7 0.63 -10.21 27.74
N LEU A 8 0.69 -8.91 28.08
CA LEU A 8 1.41 -7.91 27.31
C LEU A 8 2.93 -8.12 27.36
N GLU A 9 3.47 -8.46 28.53
CA GLU A 9 4.91 -8.67 28.71
C GLU A 9 5.42 -9.96 28.04
N THR A 10 4.57 -10.99 28.01
CA THR A 10 4.87 -12.29 27.38
C THR A 10 4.50 -12.36 25.90
N GLU A 11 3.92 -11.29 25.33
CA GLU A 11 3.39 -11.23 23.95
C GLU A 11 2.58 -12.49 23.58
N TYR A 12 1.77 -12.97 24.53
CA TYR A 12 1.05 -14.22 24.36
C TYR A 12 0.00 -14.13 23.25
N ILE A 13 0.04 -15.09 22.31
CA ILE A 13 -0.87 -15.16 21.18
C ILE A 13 -1.91 -16.26 21.43
N PRO A 14 -3.21 -15.90 21.60
CA PRO A 14 -4.25 -16.88 21.91
C PRO A 14 -4.49 -17.84 20.75
N THR A 15 -4.98 -19.04 21.07
CA THR A 15 -5.53 -19.96 20.07
C THR A 15 -6.90 -19.48 19.57
N MET A 16 -7.40 -20.10 18.50
CA MET A 16 -8.71 -19.77 17.97
C MET A 16 -9.85 -20.06 18.93
N GLU A 17 -9.78 -21.20 19.62
CA GLU A 17 -10.80 -21.61 20.58
C GLU A 17 -10.82 -20.65 21.78
N GLU A 18 -9.65 -20.23 22.26
CA GLU A 18 -9.51 -19.22 23.32
C GLU A 18 -10.01 -17.83 22.88
N ALA A 19 -9.77 -17.43 21.64
CA ALA A 19 -10.27 -16.16 21.12
C ALA A 19 -11.80 -16.16 20.97
N VAL A 20 -12.38 -17.25 20.44
CA VAL A 20 -13.83 -17.38 20.28
C VAL A 20 -14.54 -17.47 21.62
N THR A 21 -13.98 -18.20 22.60
CA THR A 21 -14.56 -18.29 23.95
C THR A 21 -14.48 -16.96 24.70
N ALA A 22 -13.43 -16.16 24.50
CA ALA A 22 -13.28 -14.87 25.15
C ALA A 22 -14.15 -13.76 24.53
N LEU A 23 -14.29 -13.71 23.20
CA LEU A 23 -15.07 -12.68 22.50
C LEU A 23 -16.53 -13.07 22.23
N GLY A 24 -16.88 -14.35 22.33
CA GLY A 24 -18.23 -14.87 22.12
C GLY A 24 -18.82 -14.48 20.77
N GLU A 25 -20.09 -14.07 20.75
CA GLU A 25 -20.86 -13.73 19.55
C GLU A 25 -20.23 -12.66 18.65
N LEU A 26 -19.45 -11.74 19.24
CA LEU A 26 -18.78 -10.66 18.50
C LEU A 26 -17.76 -11.23 17.50
N SER A 27 -16.99 -12.23 17.91
CA SER A 27 -15.99 -12.89 17.04
C SER A 27 -16.66 -13.56 15.84
N ILE A 28 -17.76 -14.27 16.08
CA ILE A 28 -18.53 -14.96 15.05
C ILE A 28 -19.10 -13.95 14.05
N GLY A 29 -19.70 -12.86 14.55
CA GLY A 29 -20.20 -11.78 13.71
C GLY A 29 -19.12 -11.15 12.83
N LEU A 30 -17.94 -10.87 13.39
CA LEU A 30 -16.79 -10.32 12.65
C LEU A 30 -16.27 -11.26 11.57
N VAL A 31 -16.21 -12.57 11.84
CA VAL A 31 -15.75 -13.57 10.86
C VAL A 31 -16.77 -13.70 9.72
N ILE A 32 -18.07 -13.78 10.02
CA ILE A 32 -19.12 -13.87 8.99
C ILE A 32 -19.11 -12.62 8.12
N LEU A 33 -19.13 -11.43 8.74
CA LEU A 33 -19.10 -10.16 8.03
C LEU A 33 -17.80 -10.01 7.21
N GLY A 34 -16.65 -10.34 7.81
CA GLY A 34 -15.37 -10.31 7.13
C GLY A 34 -15.30 -11.26 5.94
N GLY A 35 -15.91 -12.43 6.04
CA GLY A 35 -16.06 -13.38 4.94
C GLY A 35 -16.86 -12.79 3.78
N ILE A 36 -18.05 -12.23 4.07
CA ILE A 36 -18.90 -11.58 3.06
C ILE A 36 -18.16 -10.45 2.34
N VAL A 37 -17.48 -9.59 3.11
CA VAL A 37 -16.72 -8.45 2.55
C VAL A 37 -15.56 -8.95 1.69
N THR A 38 -14.81 -9.96 2.15
CA THR A 38 -13.69 -10.55 1.40
C THR A 38 -14.18 -11.17 0.09
N THR A 39 -15.26 -11.94 0.13
CA THR A 39 -15.89 -12.48 -1.09
C THR A 39 -16.31 -11.36 -2.04
N GLY A 40 -16.90 -10.28 -1.53
CA GLY A 40 -17.24 -9.09 -2.32
C GLY A 40 -16.03 -8.46 -3.02
N ILE A 41 -14.89 -8.33 -2.33
CA ILE A 41 -13.63 -7.85 -2.93
C ILE A 41 -13.18 -8.77 -4.06
N TYR A 42 -13.25 -10.09 -3.88
CA TYR A 42 -12.89 -11.05 -4.93
C TYR A 42 -13.85 -11.00 -6.12
N CYS A 43 -15.15 -10.87 -5.91
CA CYS A 43 -16.13 -10.70 -6.99
C CYS A 43 -15.82 -9.46 -7.83
N ILE A 44 -15.55 -8.32 -7.17
CA ILE A 44 -15.14 -7.09 -7.85
C ILE A 44 -13.87 -7.34 -8.67
N TYR A 45 -12.85 -7.94 -8.07
CA TYR A 45 -11.57 -8.20 -8.74
C TYR A 45 -11.71 -9.13 -9.96
N ILE A 46 -12.58 -10.14 -9.91
CA ILE A 46 -12.85 -11.04 -11.05
C ILE A 46 -13.54 -10.27 -12.19
N GLU A 47 -14.52 -9.42 -11.88
CA GLU A 47 -15.16 -8.57 -12.88
C GLU A 47 -14.16 -7.60 -13.54
N GLU A 48 -13.26 -7.01 -12.75
CA GLU A 48 -12.18 -6.16 -13.24
C GLU A 48 -11.22 -6.93 -14.16
N LEU A 49 -10.87 -8.17 -13.80
CA LEU A 49 -10.02 -9.04 -14.60
C LEU A 49 -10.66 -9.32 -15.97
N ILE A 50 -11.94 -9.73 -15.97
CA ILE A 50 -12.67 -10.04 -17.21
C ILE A 50 -12.78 -8.79 -18.09
N TYR A 51 -13.14 -7.65 -17.52
CA TYR A 51 -13.29 -6.39 -18.26
C TYR A 51 -11.95 -5.93 -18.84
N LEU A 52 -10.88 -5.94 -18.06
CA LEU A 52 -9.56 -5.48 -18.53
C LEU A 52 -8.98 -6.42 -19.57
N TYR A 53 -9.15 -7.74 -19.41
CA TYR A 53 -8.69 -8.74 -20.38
C TYR A 53 -9.38 -8.55 -21.75
N ARG A 54 -10.68 -8.24 -21.76
CA ARG A 54 -11.44 -8.06 -22.99
C ARG A 54 -11.14 -6.74 -23.72
N ASN A 55 -10.81 -5.67 -22.99
CA ASN A 55 -10.71 -4.32 -23.54
C ASN A 55 -9.29 -3.77 -23.69
N TRP A 56 -8.27 -4.41 -23.10
CA TRP A 56 -6.90 -3.89 -23.08
C TRP A 56 -5.88 -4.92 -23.60
N PRO A 57 -4.80 -4.47 -24.26
CA PRO A 57 -3.71 -5.36 -24.66
C PRO A 57 -3.00 -5.96 -23.44
N VAL A 58 -2.50 -7.20 -23.58
CA VAL A 58 -1.97 -8.05 -22.50
C VAL A 58 -0.95 -7.32 -21.59
N LYS A 59 -0.04 -6.53 -22.16
CA LYS A 59 0.98 -5.80 -21.38
C LYS A 59 0.35 -4.81 -20.40
N PHE A 60 -0.57 -3.97 -20.87
CA PHE A 60 -1.26 -2.97 -20.03
C PHE A 60 -2.28 -3.59 -19.10
N PHE A 61 -2.91 -4.68 -19.53
CA PHE A 61 -3.76 -5.52 -18.69
C PHE A 61 -3.00 -6.01 -17.46
N LEU A 62 -1.84 -6.64 -17.61
CA LEU A 62 -1.06 -7.18 -16.48
C LEU A 62 -0.62 -6.09 -15.50
N LEU A 63 -0.16 -4.94 -15.99
CA LEU A 63 0.25 -3.82 -15.15
C LEU A 63 -0.92 -3.23 -14.33
N LYS A 64 -2.09 -3.06 -14.96
CA LYS A 64 -3.29 -2.56 -14.26
C LYS A 64 -3.84 -3.60 -13.29
N LEU A 65 -3.90 -4.85 -13.70
CA LEU A 65 -4.34 -5.95 -12.85
C LEU A 65 -3.46 -6.08 -11.61
N GLY A 66 -2.13 -5.95 -11.78
CA GLY A 66 -1.19 -5.95 -10.65
C GLY A 66 -1.35 -4.75 -9.70
N CYS A 67 -1.89 -3.62 -10.17
CA CYS A 67 -2.25 -2.52 -9.27
C CYS A 67 -3.50 -2.84 -8.45
N LEU A 68 -4.48 -3.51 -9.05
CA LEU A 68 -5.76 -3.85 -8.43
C LEU A 68 -5.67 -5.09 -7.53
N SER A 69 -4.72 -6.00 -7.79
CA SER A 69 -4.54 -7.23 -7.01
C SER A 69 -4.16 -6.98 -5.55
N ILE A 70 -3.74 -5.75 -5.19
CA ILE A 70 -3.48 -5.39 -3.80
C ILE A 70 -4.74 -5.46 -2.93
N PHE A 71 -5.92 -5.11 -3.46
CA PHE A 71 -7.17 -5.13 -2.70
C PHE A 71 -7.54 -6.54 -2.21
N PRO A 72 -7.64 -7.57 -3.06
CA PRO A 72 -7.92 -8.93 -2.59
C PRO A 72 -6.77 -9.53 -1.76
N LEU A 73 -5.51 -9.19 -2.04
CA LEU A 73 -4.38 -9.65 -1.24
C LEU A 73 -4.46 -9.14 0.20
N VAL A 74 -4.63 -7.83 0.36
CA VAL A 74 -4.74 -7.18 1.67
C VAL A 74 -6.01 -7.61 2.40
N GLY A 75 -7.14 -7.71 1.69
CA GLY A 75 -8.39 -8.22 2.25
C GLY A 75 -8.26 -9.64 2.80
N SER A 76 -7.59 -10.53 2.05
CA SER A 76 -7.35 -11.91 2.49
C SER A 76 -6.44 -11.97 3.71
N CYS A 77 -5.36 -11.17 3.75
CA CYS A 77 -4.49 -11.10 4.92
C CYS A 77 -5.24 -10.64 6.16
N PHE A 78 -6.11 -9.63 6.06
CA PHE A 78 -6.88 -9.16 7.21
C PHE A 78 -8.00 -10.12 7.61
N PHE A 79 -8.62 -10.81 6.65
CA PHE A 79 -9.56 -11.88 6.98
C PHE A 79 -8.88 -13.04 7.70
N LEU A 80 -7.67 -13.44 7.28
CA LEU A 80 -6.87 -14.44 7.98
C LEU A 80 -6.52 -14.01 9.41
N ASN A 81 -6.34 -12.72 9.68
CA ASN A 81 -6.11 -12.23 11.05
C ASN A 81 -7.33 -12.41 11.94
N LEU A 82 -8.53 -12.24 11.38
CA LEU A 82 -9.79 -12.48 12.10
C LEU A 82 -9.99 -13.98 12.37
N LEU A 83 -9.50 -14.83 11.45
CA LEU A 83 -9.64 -16.28 11.52
C LEU A 83 -8.55 -17.01 12.30
N ILE A 84 -7.35 -16.47 12.41
CA ILE A 84 -6.18 -17.08 13.05
C ILE A 84 -5.28 -15.95 13.59
N PRO A 85 -5.37 -15.56 14.88
CA PRO A 85 -4.54 -14.49 15.45
C PRO A 85 -3.06 -14.85 15.43
N ARG A 86 -2.70 -16.16 15.47
CA ARG A 86 -1.32 -16.65 15.27
C ARG A 86 -0.73 -16.33 13.90
N ALA A 87 -1.57 -16.12 12.88
CA ALA A 87 -1.09 -15.74 11.55
C ALA A 87 -0.82 -14.23 11.44
N THR A 88 -1.23 -13.42 12.42
CA THR A 88 -1.24 -11.95 12.32
C THR A 88 0.13 -11.35 12.06
N GLU A 89 1.19 -11.91 12.63
CA GLU A 89 2.56 -11.44 12.37
C GLU A 89 2.94 -11.64 10.89
N TYR A 90 2.72 -12.85 10.36
CA TYR A 90 3.05 -13.21 8.98
C TYR A 90 2.26 -12.40 7.96
N THR A 91 0.96 -12.26 8.17
CA THR A 91 0.06 -11.49 7.30
C THR A 91 0.36 -10.00 7.36
N THR A 92 0.63 -9.44 8.55
CA THR A 92 0.99 -8.02 8.72
C THR A 92 2.28 -7.70 7.97
N ASN A 93 3.29 -8.57 8.09
CA ASN A 93 4.54 -8.45 7.32
C ASN A 93 4.30 -8.56 5.81
N THR A 94 3.46 -9.51 5.38
CA THR A 94 3.08 -9.68 3.97
C THR A 94 2.42 -8.42 3.41
N VAL A 95 1.50 -7.81 4.17
CA VAL A 95 0.86 -6.54 3.79
C VAL A 95 1.90 -5.41 3.70
N ILE A 96 2.77 -5.25 4.70
CA ILE A 96 3.82 -4.21 4.72
C ILE A 96 4.72 -4.27 3.48
N LEU A 97 5.10 -5.47 3.06
CA LEU A 97 6.01 -5.71 1.94
C LEU A 97 5.32 -5.51 0.58
N SER A 98 4.04 -5.89 0.47
CA SER A 98 3.28 -5.82 -0.79
C SER A 98 2.65 -4.45 -1.06
N LEU A 99 2.32 -3.68 -0.01
CA LEU A 99 1.62 -2.39 -0.10
C LEU A 99 2.29 -1.34 -1.03
N PRO A 100 3.63 -1.23 -1.12
CA PRO A 100 4.27 -0.29 -2.05
C PRO A 100 4.21 -0.70 -3.52
N ALA A 101 4.05 -2.01 -3.82
CA ALA A 101 4.08 -2.57 -5.16
C ALA A 101 3.09 -1.91 -6.16
N PRO A 102 1.79 -1.75 -5.85
CA PRO A 102 0.82 -1.16 -6.79
C PRO A 102 1.18 0.27 -7.19
N LEU A 103 1.82 1.05 -6.31
CA LEU A 103 2.25 2.42 -6.63
C LEU A 103 3.41 2.43 -7.64
N VAL A 104 4.34 1.48 -7.56
CA VAL A 104 5.42 1.31 -8.54
C VAL A 104 4.90 0.75 -9.86
N LEU A 105 3.98 -0.22 -9.82
CA LEU A 105 3.31 -0.71 -11.03
C LEU A 105 2.54 0.41 -11.73
N PHE A 106 1.87 1.26 -10.96
CA PHE A 106 1.16 2.40 -11.50
C PHE A 106 2.10 3.44 -12.13
N PHE A 107 3.29 3.66 -11.57
CA PHE A 107 4.34 4.46 -12.21
C PHE A 107 4.68 3.92 -13.62
N TRP A 108 4.80 2.61 -13.78
CA TRP A 108 5.02 1.98 -15.08
C TRP A 108 3.82 2.10 -16.03
N VAL A 109 2.59 2.00 -15.52
CA VAL A 109 1.37 2.26 -16.32
C VAL A 109 1.42 3.68 -16.91
N VAL A 110 1.82 4.67 -16.10
CA VAL A 110 1.90 6.07 -16.52
C VAL A 110 2.98 6.29 -17.58
N ILE A 111 4.16 5.66 -17.43
CA ILE A 111 5.20 5.66 -18.47
C ILE A 111 4.68 5.03 -19.76
N GLY A 112 3.95 3.92 -19.65
CA GLY A 112 3.36 3.23 -20.79
C GLY A 112 2.32 4.09 -21.53
N TYR A 113 1.55 4.94 -20.85
CA TYR A 113 0.64 5.88 -21.51
C TYR A 113 1.35 6.95 -22.32
N ALA A 114 2.60 7.29 -21.98
CA ALA A 114 3.42 8.23 -22.73
C ALA A 114 4.20 7.57 -23.89
N SER A 115 3.83 6.34 -24.26
CA SER A 115 4.48 5.45 -25.25
C SER A 115 5.88 4.98 -24.84
N LYS A 116 6.80 5.90 -24.48
CA LYS A 116 8.18 5.60 -24.02
C LYS A 116 8.69 6.64 -23.04
N GLU A 117 9.62 6.25 -22.17
CA GLU A 117 10.29 7.16 -21.21
C GLU A 117 10.91 8.39 -21.89
N ARG A 118 11.45 8.25 -23.11
CA ARG A 118 12.08 9.36 -23.85
C ARG A 118 11.07 10.42 -24.29
N HIS A 119 9.92 10.01 -24.81
CA HIS A 119 8.86 10.94 -25.19
C HIS A 119 8.20 11.60 -23.98
N LEU A 120 8.12 10.88 -22.85
CA LEU A 120 7.71 11.48 -21.59
C LEU A 120 8.71 12.57 -21.18
N LEU A 121 10.01 12.28 -21.18
CA LEU A 121 11.07 13.24 -20.86
C LEU A 121 11.04 14.47 -21.78
N GLU A 122 10.95 14.29 -23.10
CA GLU A 122 10.88 15.39 -24.08
C GLU A 122 9.67 16.30 -23.83
N ARG A 123 8.50 15.72 -23.55
CA ARG A 123 7.28 16.50 -23.24
C ARG A 123 7.30 17.18 -21.87
N LEU A 124 8.17 16.72 -20.97
CA LEU A 124 8.33 17.26 -19.62
C LEU A 124 9.45 18.30 -19.53
N GLU A 125 10.45 18.27 -20.42
CA GLU A 125 11.63 19.15 -20.40
C GLU A 125 11.26 20.65 -20.40
N ASP A 126 10.19 21.03 -21.09
CA ASP A 126 9.69 22.40 -21.14
C ASP A 126 8.72 22.78 -20.00
N LYS A 127 8.36 21.83 -19.11
CA LYS A 127 7.40 22.08 -18.03
C LYS A 127 8.07 22.27 -16.67
N LEU A 128 7.63 23.32 -15.99
CA LEU A 128 7.99 23.62 -14.61
C LEU A 128 7.35 22.61 -13.64
N ILE A 129 8.20 21.95 -12.84
CA ILE A 129 7.74 21.06 -11.77
C ILE A 129 7.19 21.91 -10.63
N PRO A 130 5.90 21.78 -10.26
CA PRO A 130 5.42 22.37 -9.02
C PRO A 130 5.96 21.53 -7.86
N LEU A 131 7.01 22.02 -7.18
CA LEU A 131 7.55 21.41 -5.96
C LEU A 131 6.58 21.50 -4.77
N GLN A 132 5.50 22.28 -4.88
CA GLN A 132 4.45 22.34 -3.88
C GLN A 132 3.58 21.06 -3.93
N GLY A 133 3.79 20.16 -2.97
CA GLY A 133 2.96 19.01 -2.68
C GLY A 133 3.09 18.55 -1.22
N PRO A 134 2.05 17.97 -0.61
CA PRO A 134 2.14 17.35 0.72
C PRO A 134 3.17 16.19 0.68
N PRO A 135 4.04 16.01 1.70
CA PRO A 135 3.92 16.41 3.11
C PRO A 135 4.70 17.69 3.50
N CYS A 136 5.54 18.22 2.60
CA CYS A 136 6.43 19.35 2.94
C CYS A 136 5.80 20.74 2.74
N CYS A 137 4.53 20.85 2.33
CA CYS A 137 3.85 22.16 2.24
C CYS A 137 3.84 22.95 3.56
N TRP A 138 3.94 22.26 4.71
CA TRP A 138 4.02 22.94 6.02
C TRP A 138 5.41 23.51 6.33
N PHE A 139 6.49 22.89 5.81
CA PHE A 139 7.87 23.29 6.08
C PHE A 139 8.55 24.07 4.94
N CYS A 140 8.00 24.02 3.72
CA CYS A 140 8.64 24.53 2.51
C CYS A 140 7.68 25.36 1.63
N LEU A 141 7.14 26.46 2.15
CA LEU A 141 6.38 27.46 1.36
C LEU A 141 7.22 28.14 0.25
N CYS A 142 8.56 28.05 0.30
CA CYS A 142 9.50 28.74 -0.59
C CYS A 142 10.15 27.86 -1.68
N CYS A 143 9.68 26.64 -1.96
CA CYS A 143 10.34 25.82 -2.98
C CYS A 143 10.09 26.36 -4.41
N PRO A 144 11.14 26.74 -5.17
CA PRO A 144 11.00 27.31 -6.50
C PRO A 144 10.50 26.27 -7.51
N LYS A 145 9.83 26.75 -8.57
CA LYS A 145 9.46 25.93 -9.73
C LYS A 145 10.74 25.60 -10.51
N LEU A 146 11.11 24.33 -10.56
CA LEU A 146 12.36 23.89 -11.18
C LEU A 146 12.07 23.23 -12.55
N PRO A 147 12.89 23.48 -13.60
CA PRO A 147 12.71 22.83 -14.89
C PRO A 147 12.98 21.32 -14.79
N PHE A 148 12.23 20.51 -15.53
CA PHE A 148 12.42 19.07 -15.55
C PHE A 148 13.68 18.72 -16.34
N SER A 149 14.58 17.94 -15.76
CA SER A 149 15.84 17.51 -16.41
C SER A 149 15.99 16.00 -16.30
N LYS A 150 16.71 15.38 -17.25
CA LYS A 150 17.01 13.94 -17.27
C LYS A 150 17.63 13.44 -15.95
N GLN A 151 18.46 14.25 -15.31
CA GLN A 151 19.06 13.91 -14.01
C GLN A 151 18.00 13.88 -12.89
N ARG A 152 17.09 14.85 -12.87
CA ARG A 152 16.00 14.92 -11.88
C ARG A 152 15.01 13.77 -12.05
N PHE A 153 14.72 13.37 -13.30
CA PHE A 153 13.92 12.18 -13.56
C PHE A 153 14.57 10.91 -13.01
N LYS A 154 15.90 10.76 -13.13
CA LYS A 154 16.62 9.64 -12.50
C LYS A 154 16.49 9.66 -10.98
N VAL A 155 16.57 10.83 -10.34
CA VAL A 155 16.37 10.97 -8.89
C VAL A 155 14.95 10.56 -8.49
N VAL A 156 13.92 11.05 -9.19
CA VAL A 156 12.52 10.67 -8.92
C VAL A 156 12.32 9.16 -9.08
N LYS A 157 12.86 8.56 -10.14
CA LYS A 157 12.83 7.12 -10.37
C LYS A 157 13.54 6.35 -9.24
N ALA A 158 14.68 6.85 -8.77
CA ALA A 158 15.38 6.27 -7.63
C ALA A 158 14.56 6.35 -6.33
N CYS A 159 13.89 7.47 -6.05
CA CYS A 159 12.99 7.61 -4.89
C CYS A 159 11.83 6.60 -4.95
N ILE A 160 11.25 6.37 -6.13
CA ILE A 160 10.15 5.42 -6.31
C ILE A 160 10.61 3.98 -6.12
N TYR A 161 11.80 3.60 -6.61
CA TYR A 161 12.34 2.26 -6.34
C TYR A 161 12.76 2.08 -4.89
N GLN A 162 13.35 3.11 -4.29
CA GLN A 162 13.72 3.12 -2.88
C GLN A 162 12.50 2.91 -1.98
N PHE A 163 11.35 3.49 -2.33
CA PHE A 163 10.08 3.28 -1.64
C PHE A 163 9.64 1.81 -1.59
N PHE A 164 9.88 1.04 -2.65
CA PHE A 164 9.58 -0.40 -2.70
C PHE A 164 10.64 -1.25 -2.01
N LEU A 165 11.92 -0.91 -2.17
CA LEU A 165 13.03 -1.71 -1.67
C LEU A 165 13.27 -1.53 -0.16
N THR A 166 12.99 -0.33 0.37
CA THR A 166 13.24 -0.02 1.79
C THR A 166 12.51 -0.94 2.77
N PRO A 167 11.20 -1.22 2.66
CA PRO A 167 10.54 -2.14 3.57
C PRO A 167 11.10 -3.56 3.51
N VAL A 168 11.54 -4.03 2.33
CA VAL A 168 12.20 -5.34 2.18
C VAL A 168 13.53 -5.37 2.92
N ILE A 169 14.40 -4.37 2.69
CA ILE A 169 15.70 -4.27 3.35
C ILE A 169 15.51 -4.18 4.87
N LEU A 170 14.59 -3.32 5.33
CA LEU A 170 14.32 -3.14 6.75
C LEU A 170 13.76 -4.41 7.41
N PHE A 171 12.93 -5.18 6.71
CA PHE A 171 12.43 -6.46 7.20
C PHE A 171 13.57 -7.48 7.36
N ILE A 172 14.50 -7.55 6.41
CA ILE A 172 15.69 -8.42 6.51
C ILE A 172 16.54 -8.01 7.70
N ILE A 173 16.83 -6.71 7.85
CA ILE A 173 17.63 -6.19 8.98
C ILE A 173 16.93 -6.49 10.31
N ALA A 174 15.62 -6.23 10.42
CA ALA A 174 14.84 -6.50 11.63
C ALA A 174 14.87 -8.00 12.00
N THR A 175 14.72 -8.89 11.02
CA THR A 175 14.78 -10.34 11.23
C THR A 175 16.15 -10.78 11.74
N VAL A 176 17.23 -10.25 11.14
CA VAL A 176 18.60 -10.51 11.59
C VAL A 176 18.81 -9.99 13.02
N CYS A 177 18.47 -8.73 13.29
CA CYS A 177 18.62 -8.15 14.63
C CYS A 177 17.78 -8.88 15.70
N SER A 178 16.62 -9.44 15.33
CA SER A 178 15.79 -10.28 16.21
C SER A 178 16.52 -11.57 16.58
N LYS A 179 17.16 -12.25 15.61
CA LYS A 179 17.96 -13.46 15.87
C LYS A 179 19.15 -13.22 16.81
N TYR A 180 19.75 -12.04 16.76
CA TYR A 180 20.85 -11.65 17.66
C TYR A 180 20.38 -11.08 19.01
N GLY A 181 19.07 -10.99 19.26
CA GLY A 181 18.51 -10.50 20.53
C GLY A 181 18.64 -8.98 20.76
N VAL A 182 19.08 -8.23 19.74
CA VAL A 182 19.28 -6.76 19.78
C VAL A 182 18.03 -6.00 19.34
N PHE A 183 17.01 -6.71 18.85
CA PHE A 183 15.73 -6.13 18.45
C PHE A 183 14.61 -6.63 19.37
N LYS A 184 14.12 -5.73 20.22
CA LYS A 184 12.85 -5.89 20.94
C LYS A 184 11.84 -4.90 20.34
N GLU A 185 10.70 -5.37 19.87
CA GLU A 185 9.73 -4.49 19.22
C GLU A 185 9.30 -3.33 20.13
N LEU A 186 9.21 -2.12 19.56
CA LEU A 186 8.71 -0.90 20.20
C LEU A 186 9.30 -0.51 21.57
N LYS A 187 10.44 -1.08 21.99
CA LYS A 187 11.21 -0.56 23.13
C LYS A 187 12.08 0.60 22.67
N PHE A 188 11.66 1.83 22.93
CA PHE A 188 12.40 3.05 22.58
C PHE A 188 13.56 3.33 23.55
N VAL A 189 14.46 2.35 23.68
CA VAL A 189 15.70 2.47 24.45
C VAL A 189 16.83 2.69 23.45
N PRO A 190 17.81 3.58 23.73
CA PRO A 190 18.92 3.87 22.81
C PRO A 190 19.72 2.63 22.38
N ASP A 191 19.79 1.62 23.25
CA ASP A 191 20.48 0.34 23.03
C ASP A 191 19.72 -0.65 22.13
N ASN A 192 18.49 -0.31 21.72
CA ASN A 192 17.65 -1.17 20.90
C ASN A 192 17.64 -0.70 19.44
N ALA A 193 17.67 -1.65 18.50
CA ALA A 193 17.65 -1.32 17.06
C ALA A 193 16.28 -0.81 16.57
N ALA A 194 15.19 -1.08 17.29
CA ALA A 194 13.82 -0.75 16.90
C ALA A 194 13.56 0.74 16.57
N PRO A 195 13.90 1.73 17.43
CA PRO A 195 13.66 3.14 17.13
C PRO A 195 14.32 3.60 15.82
N TYR A 196 15.55 3.14 15.55
CA TYR A 196 16.29 3.52 14.35
C TYR A 196 15.67 2.93 13.08
N LEU A 197 15.27 1.65 13.11
CA LEU A 197 14.61 1.00 11.97
C LEU A 197 13.24 1.62 11.67
N VAL A 198 12.46 1.93 12.71
CA VAL A 198 11.17 2.61 12.57
C VAL A 198 11.37 4.03 12.02
N GLY A 199 12.31 4.81 12.57
CA GLY A 199 12.62 6.15 12.09
C GLY A 199 13.08 6.18 10.63
N LEU A 200 13.96 5.24 10.24
CA LEU A 200 14.41 5.08 8.85
C LEU A 200 13.23 4.73 7.94
N ASN A 201 12.35 3.83 8.37
CA ASN A 201 11.14 3.45 7.61
C ASN A 201 10.26 4.68 7.33
N PHE A 202 9.98 5.49 8.37
CA PHE A 202 9.17 6.70 8.22
C PHE A 202 9.83 7.73 7.32
N ALA A 203 11.13 8.01 7.50
CA ALA A 203 11.85 8.96 6.65
C ALA A 203 11.82 8.52 5.17
N SER A 204 12.12 7.24 4.92
CA SER A 204 12.03 6.61 3.60
C SER A 204 10.64 6.73 3.00
N PHE A 205 9.61 6.44 3.80
CA PHE A 205 8.22 6.52 3.39
C PHE A 205 7.85 7.93 2.91
N PHE A 206 8.17 8.97 3.69
CA PHE A 206 7.88 10.36 3.33
C PHE A 206 8.60 10.80 2.05
N ILE A 207 9.89 10.44 1.91
CA ILE A 207 10.68 10.76 0.71
C ILE A 207 10.08 10.06 -0.53
N GLY A 208 9.74 8.78 -0.41
CA GLY A 208 9.17 7.97 -1.48
C GLY A 208 7.81 8.50 -1.96
N VAL A 209 6.89 8.77 -1.02
CA VAL A 209 5.57 9.33 -1.34
C VAL A 209 5.69 10.72 -1.95
N TYR A 210 6.58 11.56 -1.44
CA TYR A 210 6.80 12.89 -1.99
C TYR A 210 7.27 12.83 -3.45
N GLY A 211 8.25 11.97 -3.75
CA GLY A 211 8.73 11.76 -5.13
C GLY A 211 7.62 11.27 -6.05
N LEU A 212 6.79 10.34 -5.59
CA LEU A 212 5.65 9.79 -6.31
C LEU A 212 4.57 10.86 -6.57
N VAL A 213 4.19 11.64 -5.56
CA VAL A 213 3.18 12.72 -5.68
C VAL A 213 3.62 13.78 -6.69
N ILE A 214 4.89 14.20 -6.64
CA ILE A 214 5.44 15.16 -7.60
C ILE A 214 5.40 14.60 -9.02
N PHE A 215 5.85 13.35 -9.20
CA PHE A 215 5.81 12.69 -10.50
C PHE A 215 4.39 12.67 -11.05
N MET A 216 3.42 12.26 -10.24
CA MET A 216 2.03 12.14 -10.65
C MET A 216 1.37 13.47 -10.94
N LYS A 217 1.63 14.51 -10.14
CA LYS A 217 1.12 15.86 -10.36
C LYS A 217 1.66 16.47 -11.65
N THR A 218 2.92 16.20 -11.98
CA THR A 218 3.55 16.72 -13.19
C THR A 218 3.03 15.97 -14.43
N THR A 219 2.97 14.65 -14.36
CA THR A 219 2.53 13.82 -15.50
C THR A 219 1.02 13.89 -15.74
N SER A 220 0.19 14.05 -14.70
CA SER A 220 -1.27 14.20 -14.85
C SER A 220 -1.67 15.48 -15.59
N LYS A 221 -0.86 16.55 -15.51
CA LYS A 221 -1.08 17.77 -16.30
C LYS A 221 -0.76 17.58 -17.79
N LEU A 222 0.04 16.57 -18.11
CA LEU A 222 0.44 16.26 -19.48
C LEU A 222 -0.55 15.29 -20.14
N LEU A 223 -1.08 14.33 -19.39
CA LEU A 223 -2.02 13.32 -19.87
C LEU A 223 -3.46 13.61 -19.40
N HIS A 224 -3.96 14.78 -19.78
CA HIS A 224 -5.36 15.16 -19.52
C HIS A 224 -6.29 14.24 -20.32
N GLY A 225 -7.11 13.43 -19.65
CA GLY A 225 -8.06 12.49 -20.28
C GLY A 225 -8.06 11.06 -19.72
N PHE A 226 -6.98 10.63 -19.04
CA PHE A 226 -6.87 9.26 -18.50
C PHE A 226 -7.28 9.11 -17.03
N HIS A 227 -7.89 10.15 -16.42
CA HIS A 227 -8.26 10.20 -15.00
C HIS A 227 -7.15 9.71 -14.05
N ILE A 228 -5.90 10.04 -14.39
CA ILE A 228 -4.70 9.54 -13.72
C ILE A 228 -4.70 9.91 -12.24
N HIS A 229 -5.16 11.12 -11.92
CA HIS A 229 -5.21 11.61 -10.55
C HIS A 229 -6.12 10.78 -9.65
N GLY A 230 -7.31 10.39 -10.14
CA GLY A 230 -8.26 9.57 -9.38
C GLY A 230 -7.72 8.17 -9.08
N LYS A 231 -7.13 7.51 -10.08
CA LYS A 231 -6.49 6.20 -9.91
C LYS A 231 -5.35 6.24 -8.91
N PHE A 232 -4.50 7.26 -9.02
CA PHE A 232 -3.39 7.46 -8.12
C PHE A 232 -3.85 7.68 -6.68
N LEU A 233 -4.83 8.58 -6.51
CA LEU A 233 -5.38 8.93 -5.21
C LEU A 233 -5.99 7.70 -4.51
N SER A 234 -6.70 6.84 -5.24
CA SER A 234 -7.25 5.60 -4.70
C SER A 234 -6.17 4.67 -4.14
N LEU A 235 -5.09 4.42 -4.90
CA LEU A 235 -3.99 3.56 -4.46
C LEU A 235 -3.18 4.21 -3.32
N GLN A 236 -2.95 5.52 -3.41
CA GLN A 236 -2.23 6.26 -2.39
C GLN A 236 -3.01 6.32 -1.07
N LEU A 237 -4.34 6.48 -1.13
CA LEU A 237 -5.19 6.51 0.05
C LEU A 237 -5.20 5.15 0.75
N GLN A 238 -5.33 4.05 0.00
CA GLN A 238 -5.17 2.68 0.55
C GLN A 238 -3.83 2.53 1.27
N PHE A 239 -2.75 2.97 0.63
CA PHE A 239 -1.42 2.90 1.23
C PHE A 239 -1.36 3.66 2.57
N ILE A 240 -1.79 4.93 2.56
CA ILE A 240 -1.68 5.81 3.73
C ILE A 240 -2.57 5.30 4.87
N LEU A 241 -3.80 4.90 4.58
CA LEU A 241 -4.74 4.39 5.58
C LEU A 241 -4.21 3.12 6.24
N VAL A 242 -3.71 2.16 5.47
CA VAL A 242 -3.13 0.92 6.03
C VAL A 242 -1.97 1.23 6.96
N ARG A 243 -1.01 2.08 6.53
CA ARG A 243 0.13 2.46 7.38
C ARG A 243 -0.30 3.23 8.63
N PHE A 244 -1.27 4.13 8.49
CA PHE A 244 -1.79 4.92 9.60
C PHE A 244 -2.46 4.02 10.66
N HIS A 245 -3.28 3.06 10.22
CA HIS A 245 -3.91 2.09 11.11
C HIS A 245 -2.89 1.18 11.79
N PHE A 246 -1.86 0.73 11.07
CA PHE A 246 -0.79 -0.09 11.65
C PHE A 246 -0.12 0.69 12.77
N PHE A 247 0.35 1.91 12.50
CA PHE A 247 1.00 2.74 13.51
C PHE A 247 0.09 3.03 14.71
N THR A 248 -1.16 3.42 14.47
CA THR A 248 -2.08 3.87 15.52
C THR A 248 -2.50 2.71 16.43
N PHE A 249 -3.02 1.61 15.86
CA PHE A 249 -3.52 0.49 16.66
C PHE A 249 -2.42 -0.30 17.34
N ASP A 250 -1.26 -0.47 16.68
CA ASP A 250 -0.12 -1.16 17.28
C ASP A 250 0.47 -0.37 18.46
N THR A 251 0.43 0.97 18.40
CA THR A 251 0.87 1.84 19.51
C THR A 251 -0.17 1.83 20.64
N LEU A 252 -1.44 2.11 20.34
CA LEU A 252 -2.50 2.14 21.36
C LEU A 252 -2.74 0.78 22.03
N GLY A 253 -2.60 -0.32 21.27
CA GLY A 253 -2.70 -1.69 21.78
C GLY A 253 -1.64 -2.01 22.82
N ARG A 254 -0.38 -1.63 22.56
CA ARG A 254 0.75 -1.80 23.50
C ARG A 254 0.67 -0.85 24.70
N LEU A 255 0.05 0.32 24.56
CA LEU A 255 -0.23 1.23 25.67
C LEU A 255 -1.37 0.75 26.59
N GLY A 256 -2.06 -0.32 26.23
CA GLY A 256 -3.15 -0.87 27.05
C GLY A 256 -4.47 -0.09 26.97
N PHE A 257 -4.67 0.72 25.92
CA PHE A 257 -5.90 1.53 25.78
C PHE A 257 -7.15 0.69 25.47
N PHE A 258 -6.97 -0.46 24.83
CA PHE A 258 -8.06 -1.35 24.44
C PHE A 258 -8.46 -2.32 25.56
N PRO A 259 -9.74 -2.73 25.63
CA PRO A 259 -10.21 -3.66 26.66
C PRO A 259 -9.48 -4.99 26.54
N CYS A 260 -9.06 -5.49 27.70
CA CYS A 260 -8.39 -6.78 27.84
C CYS A 260 -9.38 -7.79 28.42
N HIS A 261 -9.53 -8.92 27.73
CA HIS A 261 -10.37 -10.04 28.15
C HIS A 261 -9.50 -11.29 28.15
N PRO A 262 -8.86 -11.65 29.27
CA PRO A 262 -7.95 -12.80 29.33
C PRO A 262 -8.61 -14.06 28.75
N PRO A 263 -7.93 -14.82 27.85
CA PRO A 263 -6.51 -14.76 27.47
C PRO A 263 -6.16 -13.76 26.35
N VAL A 264 -7.10 -12.92 25.89
CA VAL A 264 -6.89 -11.90 24.86
C VAL A 264 -6.33 -10.63 25.47
N SER A 265 -5.11 -10.27 25.07
CA SER A 265 -4.43 -9.03 25.48
C SER A 265 -5.02 -7.79 24.80
N SER A 266 -4.77 -6.60 25.36
CA SER A 266 -5.17 -5.32 24.75
C SER A 266 -4.59 -5.13 23.34
N LEU A 267 -3.38 -5.64 23.10
CA LEU A 267 -2.75 -5.64 21.78
C LEU A 267 -3.56 -6.48 20.80
N MET A 268 -3.93 -7.71 21.17
CA MET A 268 -4.71 -8.59 20.31
C MET A 268 -6.08 -7.99 19.97
N THR A 269 -6.76 -7.40 20.95
CA THR A 269 -8.01 -6.65 20.70
C THR A 269 -7.81 -5.52 19.68
N ALA A 270 -6.72 -4.75 19.80
CA ALA A 270 -6.38 -3.70 18.84
C ALA A 270 -6.15 -4.25 17.43
N LEU A 271 -5.49 -5.41 17.30
CA LEU A 271 -5.23 -6.07 16.02
C LEU A 271 -6.52 -6.56 15.36
N TYR A 272 -7.47 -7.12 16.13
CA TYR A 272 -8.78 -7.50 15.60
C TYR A 272 -9.56 -6.30 15.06
N ILE A 273 -9.62 -5.21 15.83
CA ILE A 273 -10.32 -3.98 15.41
C ILE A 273 -9.63 -3.39 14.17
N ARG A 274 -8.29 -3.33 14.17
CA ARG A 274 -7.49 -2.88 13.02
C ARG A 274 -7.83 -3.69 11.76
N SER A 275 -7.86 -5.01 11.87
CA SER A 275 -8.14 -5.91 10.74
C SER A 275 -9.58 -5.74 10.23
N ALA A 276 -10.56 -5.61 11.11
CA ALA A 276 -11.96 -5.38 10.71
C ALA A 276 -12.15 -4.03 9.99
N LEU A 277 -11.56 -2.96 10.52
CA LEU A 277 -11.64 -1.61 9.91
C LEU A 277 -10.97 -1.59 8.53
N LEU A 278 -9.74 -2.10 8.44
CA LEU A 278 -9.00 -2.10 7.18
C LEU A 278 -9.63 -3.00 6.12
N LEU A 279 -10.33 -4.06 6.53
CA LEU A 279 -11.10 -4.90 5.61
C LEU A 279 -12.29 -4.13 5.01
N GLY A 280 -13.02 -3.39 5.83
CA GLY A 280 -14.11 -2.51 5.38
C GLY A 280 -13.63 -1.37 4.49
N GLU A 281 -12.56 -0.66 4.89
CA GLU A 281 -11.95 0.39 4.09
C GLU A 281 -11.43 -0.13 2.75
N GLY A 282 -10.79 -1.30 2.74
CA GLY A 282 -10.30 -1.96 1.54
C GLY A 282 -11.42 -2.29 0.55
N PHE A 283 -12.61 -2.65 1.03
CA PHE A 283 -13.79 -2.86 0.19
C PHE A 283 -14.33 -1.55 -0.41
N ILE A 284 -14.43 -0.49 0.38
CA ILE A 284 -14.86 0.82 -0.14
C ILE A 284 -13.87 1.30 -1.21
N LEU A 285 -12.57 1.16 -0.95
CA LEU A 285 -11.53 1.57 -1.89
C LEU A 285 -11.44 0.68 -3.13
N SER A 286 -11.80 -0.61 -3.05
CA SER A 286 -11.89 -1.45 -4.24
C SER A 286 -13.05 -1.02 -5.15
N VAL A 287 -14.20 -0.65 -4.58
CA VAL A 287 -15.34 -0.09 -5.34
C VAL A 287 -14.97 1.25 -5.99
N VAL A 288 -14.31 2.15 -5.24
CA VAL A 288 -13.84 3.43 -5.79
C VAL A 288 -12.76 3.21 -6.86
N GLY A 289 -11.84 2.29 -6.62
CA GLY A 289 -10.81 1.89 -7.57
C GLY A 289 -11.40 1.42 -8.89
N ARG A 290 -12.43 0.55 -8.83
CA ARG A 290 -13.18 0.09 -9.99
C ARG A 290 -13.70 1.23 -10.85
N PHE A 291 -14.34 2.23 -10.25
CA PHE A 291 -14.88 3.39 -10.97
C PHE A 291 -13.81 4.15 -11.77
N PHE A 292 -12.61 4.30 -11.21
CA PHE A 292 -11.52 4.98 -11.91
C PHE A 292 -10.75 4.10 -12.89
N PHE A 293 -10.58 2.81 -12.60
CA PHE A 293 -9.78 1.89 -13.41
C PHE A 293 -10.55 1.32 -14.62
N LEU A 294 -11.87 1.12 -14.49
CA LEU A 294 -12.73 0.68 -15.60
C LEU A 294 -13.11 1.85 -16.48
N HIS A 295 -12.24 2.16 -17.44
CA HIS A 295 -12.57 3.00 -18.57
C HIS A 295 -12.17 2.31 -19.87
N ALA A 296 -12.91 2.59 -20.94
CA ALA A 296 -12.52 2.19 -22.29
C ALA A 296 -11.18 2.86 -22.67
N PRO A 297 -10.26 2.18 -23.37
CA PRO A 297 -9.06 2.82 -23.87
C PRO A 297 -9.45 4.01 -24.75
N PRO A 298 -8.86 5.20 -24.55
CA PRO A 298 -9.15 6.32 -25.43
C PRO A 298 -8.71 6.00 -26.87
N PRO A 299 -9.45 6.46 -27.88
CA PRO A 299 -9.29 6.03 -29.28
C PRO A 299 -7.89 6.32 -29.85
N HIS A 300 -7.23 7.38 -29.38
CA HIS A 300 -5.86 7.73 -29.78
C HIS A 300 -4.80 6.72 -29.26
N PHE A 301 -5.12 5.90 -28.26
CA PHE A 301 -4.18 4.91 -27.73
C PHE A 301 -4.14 3.63 -28.59
N VAL A 302 -5.26 3.28 -29.21
CA VAL A 302 -5.40 2.11 -30.08
C VAL A 302 -4.59 2.32 -31.37
N SER A 303 -4.67 3.51 -31.97
CA SER A 303 -3.93 3.84 -33.21
C SER A 303 -2.41 3.85 -33.05
N VAL A 304 -1.87 4.20 -31.87
CA VAL A 304 -0.43 4.21 -31.57
C VAL A 304 0.12 2.80 -31.33
N VAL A 305 -0.68 1.92 -30.70
CA VAL A 305 -0.31 0.51 -30.52
C VAL A 305 -0.34 -0.23 -31.86
N ASP A 306 -1.35 0.03 -32.70
CA ASP A 306 -1.43 -0.56 -34.05
C ASP A 306 -0.28 -0.11 -34.95
N THR A 307 0.11 1.17 -34.90
CA THR A 307 1.28 1.66 -35.68
C THR A 307 2.62 1.15 -35.16
N THR A 308 2.77 0.88 -33.86
CA THR A 308 4.01 0.27 -33.34
C THR A 308 4.10 -1.22 -33.63
N HIS A 309 2.98 -1.92 -33.75
CA HIS A 309 2.96 -3.29 -34.25
C HIS A 309 3.26 -3.38 -35.75
N SER A 310 2.74 -2.46 -36.57
CA SER A 310 3.01 -2.43 -38.02
C SER A 310 4.47 -2.08 -38.36
N ILE A 311 5.11 -1.20 -37.57
CA ILE A 311 6.52 -0.84 -37.79
C ILE A 311 7.47 -2.01 -37.43
N ASN A 312 7.15 -2.79 -36.40
CA ASN A 312 7.96 -3.96 -36.01
C ASN A 312 7.73 -5.20 -36.89
N GLN A 313 6.71 -5.22 -37.75
CA GLN A 313 6.51 -6.27 -38.75
C GLN A 313 7.19 -5.96 -40.10
N ASN A 314 7.60 -4.71 -40.31
CA ASN A 314 8.23 -4.24 -41.55
C ASN A 314 9.73 -3.96 -41.39
N ALA A 315 10.36 -4.46 -40.32
CA ALA A 315 11.79 -4.33 -40.03
C ALA A 315 12.44 -5.70 -39.84
#